data_AF-M1ZMY2-F1
#
_entry.id   AF-M1ZMY2-F1
#
_cell.length_a   1.000
_cell.length_b   1.000
_cell.length_c   1.000
_cell.angle_alpha   90.00
_cell.angle_beta   90.00
_cell.angle_gamma   90.00
#
_symmetry.space_group_name_H-M   'P 1'
#
loop_
_entity.id
_entity.type
_entity.pdbx_description
1 polymer ?
#
loop_
_entity_poly.entity_id
_entity_poly.type
_entity_poly.pdbx_seq_one_letter_code
_entity_poly.pdbx_strand_id
1 'polypeptide(L)' 'PWWNPAIEDQATDRAHRIGQKNLVQVIKLVCKGTIEEKIIMLQEDKKELINNVMNSDLKNAHLINTLSKEEILDLLT' A
#
# COMPACT_ATOMS: atom_id res chain seq x y z
N PRO A 1 1.90 -3.37 9.03
CA PRO A 1 1.60 -2.60 7.80
C PRO A 1 0.23 -1.92 7.94
N TRP A 2 0.09 -0.66 7.52
CA TRP A 2 -1.16 0.08 7.67
C TRP A 2 -2.02 -0.07 6.41
N TRP A 3 -3.35 -0.15 6.57
CA TRP A 3 -4.28 -0.33 5.46
C TRP A 3 -4.30 0.82 4.46
N ASN A 4 -3.93 2.02 4.92
CA ASN A 4 -3.79 3.21 4.08
C ASN A 4 -2.29 3.56 3.92
N PRO A 5 -1.69 3.29 2.75
CA PRO A 5 -0.29 3.61 2.46
C PRO A 5 0.06 5.08 2.68
N ALA A 6 -0.87 6.01 2.43
CA ALA A 6 -0.62 7.45 2.54
C ALA A 6 -0.30 7.90 3.97
N ILE A 7 -0.74 7.16 4.99
CA ILE A 7 -0.39 7.43 6.39
C ILE A 7 1.06 7.07 6.66
N GLU A 8 1.56 6.02 6.01
CA GLU A 8 2.96 5.62 6.12
C GLU A 8 3.88 6.59 5.39
N ASP A 9 3.48 7.05 4.20
CA ASP A 9 4.18 8.09 3.47
C ASP A 9 4.28 9.37 4.30
N GLN A 10 3.18 9.79 4.93
CA GLN A 10 3.16 10.92 5.85
C GLN A 10 4.12 10.74 7.04
N ALA A 11 4.26 9.51 7.56
CA ALA A 11 5.21 9.23 8.63
C ALA A 11 6.67 9.35 8.13
N THR A 12 6.95 8.88 6.91
CA THR A 12 8.26 9.00 6.26
C THR A 12 8.62 10.46 5.98
N ASP A 13 7.68 11.26 5.49
CA ASP A 13 7.85 12.69 5.18
C ASP A 13 8.26 13.53 6.40
N ARG A 14 8.01 13.05 7.63
CA ARG A 14 8.50 13.72 8.84
C ARG A 14 10.03 13.72 8.91
N ALA A 15 10.66 12.64 8.46
CA ALA A 15 12.12 12.50 8.42
C ALA A 15 12.71 12.94 7.07
N HIS A 16 12.03 12.60 5.97
CA HIS A 16 12.38 13.01 4.61
C HIS A 16 11.85 14.41 4.32
N ARG A 17 12.54 15.43 4.83
CA ARG A 17 12.11 16.83 4.73
C ARG A 17 13.23 17.77 4.25
N ILE A 18 12.85 18.90 3.65
CA ILE A 18 13.77 19.95 3.21
C ILE A 18 14.71 20.34 4.35
N GLY A 19 16.02 20.32 4.09
CA GLY A 19 17.06 20.59 5.08
C GLY A 19 17.69 19.34 5.70
N GLN A 20 17.14 18.15 5.42
CA GLN A 20 17.83 16.89 5.71
C GLN A 20 19.08 16.76 4.82
N LYS A 21 20.21 16.40 5.43
CA LYS A 21 21.52 16.27 4.75
C LYS A 21 21.95 14.83 4.53
N ASN A 22 21.36 13.90 5.29
CA ASN A 22 21.72 12.49 5.27
C ASN A 22 20.62 11.67 4.57
N LEU A 23 21.00 10.52 4.02
CA LEU A 23 20.06 9.58 3.44
C LEU A 23 19.05 9.09 4.50
N VAL A 24 17.77 9.21 4.19
CA VAL A 24 16.70 8.66 5.03
C VAL A 24 16.42 7.23 4.57
N GLN A 25 16.73 6.26 5.41
CA GLN A 25 16.41 4.85 5.16
C GLN A 25 15.16 4.46 5.94
N VAL A 26 14.13 4.01 5.23
CA VAL A 26 12.89 3.48 5.83
C VAL A 26 12.96 1.97 5.84
N ILE A 27 12.92 1.37 7.02
CA ILE A 27 12.92 -0.09 7.20
C ILE A 27 11.54 -0.51 7.69
N LYS A 28 10.82 -1.23 6.85
CA LYS A 28 9.54 -1.83 7.19
C LYS A 28 9.77 -3.25 7.72
N LEU A 29 9.39 -3.49 8.97
CA LEU A 29 9.40 -4.82 9.55
C LEU A 29 8.08 -5.51 9.22
N VAL A 30 8.17 -6.76 8.75
CA VAL A 30 7.01 -7.56 8.32
C VAL A 30 7.18 -8.98 8.85
N CYS A 31 6.14 -9.52 9.50
CA CYS A 31 6.15 -10.90 9.95
C CYS A 31 5.79 -11.85 8.81
N LYS A 32 6.71 -12.75 8.46
CA LYS A 32 6.49 -13.79 7.43
C LYS A 32 5.41 -14.78 7.86
N GLY A 33 4.59 -15.21 6.91
CA GLY A 33 3.50 -16.17 7.12
C GLY A 33 2.34 -15.62 7.94
N THR A 34 2.24 -14.28 8.07
CA THR A 34 1.17 -13.62 8.80
C THR A 34 0.31 -12.79 7.87
N ILE A 35 -0.81 -12.31 8.41
CA ILE A 35 -1.69 -11.35 7.73
C ILE A 35 -0.94 -10.10 7.24
N GLU A 36 0.15 -9.70 7.89
CA GLU A 36 0.94 -8.54 7.47
C GLU A 36 1.55 -8.71 6.08
N GLU A 37 2.05 -9.91 5.76
CA GLU A 37 2.62 -10.24 4.46
C GLU A 37 1.55 -10.21 3.37
N LYS A 38 0.39 -10.83 3.64
CA LYS A 38 -0.76 -10.85 2.73
C LYS A 38 -1.31 -9.45 2.43
N ILE A 39 -1.41 -8.59 3.44
CA ILE A 39 -1.84 -7.19 3.27
C ILE A 39 -0.89 -6.44 2.33
N ILE A 40 0.41 -6.65 2.44
CA ILE A 40 1.40 -5.99 1.58
C ILE A 40 1.27 -6.48 0.14
N MET A 41 1.11 -7.79 -0.07
CA MET A 41 0.89 -8.35 -1.41
C MET A 41 -0.37 -7.76 -2.06
N LEU A 42 -1.49 -7.71 -1.34
CA LEU A 42 -2.73 -7.12 -1.84
C LEU A 42 -2.58 -5.62 -2.18
N GLN A 43 -1.81 -4.87 -1.39
CA GLN A 43 -1.54 -3.46 -1.68
C GLN A 43 -0.74 -3.30 -2.98
N GLU A 44 0.23 -4.18 -3.24
CA GLU A 44 1.04 -4.14 -4.46
C GLU A 44 0.21 -4.53 -5.70
N ASP A 45 -0.56 -5.61 -5.63
CA ASP A 45 -1.44 -6.06 -6.72
C ASP A 45 -2.44 -4.96 -7.10
N LYS A 46 -3.00 -4.29 -6.09
CA LYS A 46 -3.93 -3.18 -6.27
C LYS A 46 -3.26 -1.96 -6.89
N LYS A 47 -2.02 -1.66 -6.51
CA LYS A 47 -1.24 -0.56 -7.08
C LYS A 47 -0.89 -0.84 -8.54
N GLU A 48 -0.53 -2.07 -8.88
CA GLU A 48 -0.29 -2.51 -10.25
C GLU A 48 -1.56 -2.39 -11.10
N LEU A 49 -2.70 -2.86 -10.59
CA LEU A 49 -3.99 -2.70 -11.25
C LEU A 49 -4.33 -1.22 -11.50
N ILE A 50 -4.13 -0.36 -10.50
CA ILE A 50 -4.33 1.09 -10.64
C ILE A 50 -3.42 1.66 -11.73
N ASN A 51 -2.13 1.31 -11.74
CA ASN A 51 -1.19 1.80 -12.76
C ASN A 51 -1.60 1.35 -14.17
N ASN A 52 -2.04 0.10 -14.32
CA ASN A 52 -2.52 -0.45 -15.58
C ASN A 52 -3.80 0.25 -16.06
N VAL A 53 -4.73 0.55 -15.15
CA VAL A 53 -6.00 1.23 -15.46
C VAL A 53 -5.82 2.73 -15.69
N MET A 54 -4.91 3.39 -14.98
CA MET A 54 -4.61 4.83 -15.15
C MET A 54 -4.05 5.16 -16.54
N ASN A 55 -3.41 4.20 -17.21
CA ASN A 55 -2.99 4.33 -18.61
C ASN A 55 -4.18 4.27 -19.60
N SER A 56 -5.36 3.84 -19.15
CA SER A 56 -6.62 3.78 -19.92
C SER A 56 -7.70 4.63 -19.25
N ASP A 57 -7.74 5.92 -19.59
CA ASP A 57 -8.86 6.84 -19.37
C ASP A 57 -9.44 6.93 -17.94
N LEU A 58 -8.75 7.71 -17.08
CA LEU A 58 -9.22 8.72 -16.10
C LEU A 58 -10.69 8.80 -15.57
N LYS A 59 -11.54 7.75 -15.65
CA LYS A 59 -12.98 7.86 -15.33
C LYS A 59 -13.53 6.94 -14.25
N ASN A 60 -12.73 6.13 -13.57
CA ASN A 60 -13.26 5.23 -12.52
C ASN A 60 -12.45 5.21 -11.22
N ALA A 61 -12.32 6.36 -10.56
CA ALA A 61 -11.72 6.44 -9.22
C ALA A 61 -12.53 5.70 -8.12
N HIS A 62 -13.78 5.29 -8.42
CA HIS A 62 -14.68 4.65 -7.45
C HIS A 62 -14.68 3.12 -7.47
N LEU A 63 -14.07 2.45 -8.46
CA LEU A 63 -14.11 0.98 -8.60
C LEU A 63 -13.16 0.24 -7.64
N ILE A 64 -12.24 0.95 -6.98
CA ILE A 64 -11.03 0.33 -6.41
C ILE A 64 -11.10 0.24 -4.88
N ASN A 65 -12.20 0.59 -4.22
CA ASN A 65 -12.26 0.66 -2.75
C ASN A 65 -12.99 -0.49 -2.04
N THR A 66 -13.40 -1.53 -2.76
CA THR A 66 -14.18 -2.62 -2.17
C THR A 66 -13.40 -3.93 -2.26
N LEU A 67 -12.98 -4.45 -1.09
CA LEU A 67 -12.53 -5.84 -0.97
C LEU A 67 -13.77 -6.74 -1.05
N SER A 68 -13.71 -7.76 -1.90
CA SER A 68 -14.68 -8.85 -1.95
C SER A 68 -14.62 -9.68 -0.66
N LYS A 69 -15.71 -10.40 -0.38
CA LYS A 69 -15.79 -11.27 0.81
C LYS A 69 -14.73 -12.37 0.76
N GLU A 70 -14.44 -12.86 -0.44
CA GLU A 70 -13.46 -13.89 -0.73
C GLU A 70 -12.04 -13.40 -0.40
N GLU A 71 -11.69 -12.17 -0.79
CA GLU A 71 -10.39 -11.56 -0.44
C GLU A 71 -10.25 -11.31 1.07
N ILE A 72 -11.34 -10.96 1.75
CA ILE A 72 -11.35 -10.82 3.22
C ILE A 72 -11.13 -12.18 3.90
N LEU A 73 -11.67 -13.26 3.35
CA LEU A 73 -11.48 -14.60 3.91
C LEU A 73 -10.04 -15.10 3.70
N ASP A 74 -9.48 -14.85 2.52
CA ASP A 74 -8.10 -15.21 2.17
C ASP A 74 -7.06 -14.52 3.08
N LEU A 75 -7.36 -13.31 3.56
CA LEU A 75 -6.55 -12.63 4.57
C LEU A 75 -6.48 -13.39 5.90
N LEU A 76 -7.50 -14.17 6.24
CA LEU A 76 -7.64 -14.86 7.53
C LEU A 76 -7.24 -16.34 7.49
N THR A 77 -7.14 -16.95 6.31
CA THR A 77 -6.80 -18.38 6.11
C THR A 77 -5.47 -18.52 5.41
#